data_AF-A0A820M7L2-F1
#
_entry.id   AF-A0A820M7L2-F1
#
_cell.length_a   1.000
_cell.length_b   1.000
_cell.length_c   1.000
_cell.angle_alpha   90.00
_cell.angle_beta   90.00
_cell.angle_gamma   90.00
#
_symmetry.space_group_name_H-M   'P 1'
#
loop_
_entity.id
_entity.type
_entity.pdbx_description
1 polymer ?
#
loop_
_entity_poly.entity_id
_entity_poly.type
_entity_poly.pdbx_seq_one_letter_code
_entity_poly.pdbx_strand_id
1 'polypeptide(L)'
;MKIRRRFRIVFKGQRYIVALALFVSISTILFILLSFRTSVYQSFELSSAVLIVDEDDLNDGKIKSTFNLQVLRSDYFNTTHLTCRYPKLTIDNPVIWKHLNPVKPLPPTCEITRNWVYVKNESSIEFLYVTVGTFRLTEEALNRYGPISCAYYPIIRSKDDFGTTEGDRISPVDDKMPLVSDFFRVHCQGQHNTSYSNVHMGIRFDPTLHLRRIKNPIVKTHLGYNILMFGFDSVSRMTFMRFLPKTYSFLIKELGAIVMKGYNIVGDGTPAALLPILTGQTEQELPESRRGRTGAVTVDKFPWIWNQFKDNGYVTQWAEDMQSVGTFQYRLRGFLDPPVDHFGRPFYRYAESRATSRPLCFG
;
A
#
# COMPACT_ATOMS: atom_id res chain seq x y z
N MET A 1 -83.26 38.31 4.41
CA MET A 1 -82.87 39.72 4.65
C MET A 1 -81.60 40.03 3.84
N LYS A 2 -81.63 41.08 3.01
CA LYS A 2 -80.55 41.85 2.30
C LYS A 2 -79.08 41.51 2.68
N ILE A 3 -78.02 41.49 1.84
CA ILE A 3 -77.67 42.16 0.56
C ILE A 3 -76.37 41.54 -0.05
N ARG A 4 -76.24 41.65 -1.38
CA ARG A 4 -75.09 41.39 -2.30
C ARG A 4 -73.66 41.73 -1.82
N ARG A 5 -72.65 41.01 -2.36
CA ARG A 5 -71.52 41.63 -3.11
C ARG A 5 -70.80 40.64 -4.05
N ARG A 6 -70.54 41.14 -5.27
CA ARG A 6 -69.81 40.53 -6.40
C ARG A 6 -68.32 40.36 -6.07
N PHE A 7 -67.67 39.33 -6.61
CA PHE A 7 -66.28 39.42 -7.04
C PHE A 7 -66.08 38.83 -8.44
N ARG A 8 -65.45 39.65 -9.29
CA ARG A 8 -65.14 39.42 -10.70
C ARG A 8 -64.06 38.34 -10.83
N ILE A 9 -64.26 37.42 -11.77
CA ILE A 9 -63.21 36.59 -12.33
C ILE A 9 -62.36 37.48 -13.25
N VAL A 10 -61.07 37.60 -12.96
CA VAL A 10 -60.07 38.20 -13.86
C VAL A 10 -59.08 37.09 -14.23
N PHE A 11 -59.32 36.45 -15.38
CA PHE A 11 -58.34 35.59 -16.03
C PHE A 11 -57.26 36.47 -16.69
N LYS A 12 -56.16 36.71 -15.99
CA LYS A 12 -54.91 37.25 -16.56
C LYS A 12 -53.74 36.60 -15.83
N GLY A 13 -53.30 35.44 -16.29
CA GLY A 13 -52.16 34.73 -15.68
C GLY A 13 -51.79 33.41 -16.35
N GLN A 14 -52.70 32.79 -17.09
CA GLN A 14 -52.50 31.44 -17.65
C GLN A 14 -51.39 31.38 -18.72
N ARG A 15 -51.14 32.45 -19.48
CA ARG A 15 -50.05 32.46 -20.48
C ARG A 15 -48.66 32.54 -19.85
N TYR A 16 -48.50 33.23 -18.72
CA TYR A 16 -47.22 33.34 -18.03
C TYR A 16 -46.87 32.08 -17.25
N ILE A 17 -47.86 31.39 -16.65
CA ILE A 17 -47.63 30.12 -15.94
C ILE A 17 -47.24 29.01 -16.93
N VAL A 18 -47.88 28.94 -18.10
CA VAL A 18 -47.52 27.96 -19.15
C VAL A 18 -46.14 28.28 -19.73
N ALA A 19 -45.81 29.57 -19.95
CA ALA A 19 -44.48 29.97 -20.41
C ALA A 19 -43.39 29.67 -19.36
N LEU A 20 -43.64 29.92 -18.07
CA LEU A 20 -42.69 29.59 -17.00
C LEU A 20 -42.52 28.08 -16.83
N ALA A 21 -43.62 27.32 -16.91
CA ALA A 21 -43.58 25.86 -16.85
C ALA A 21 -42.85 25.24 -18.05
N LEU A 22 -43.04 25.80 -19.26
CA LEU A 22 -42.27 25.44 -20.46
C LEU A 22 -40.80 25.82 -20.33
N PHE A 23 -40.48 26.99 -19.78
CA PHE A 23 -39.09 27.42 -19.61
C PHE A 23 -38.36 26.57 -18.56
N VAL A 24 -39.02 26.25 -17.44
CA VAL A 24 -38.48 25.36 -16.40
C VAL A 24 -38.32 23.94 -16.95
N SER A 25 -39.31 23.41 -17.67
CA SER A 25 -39.20 22.07 -18.26
C SER A 25 -38.11 22.00 -19.33
N ILE A 26 -38.04 22.96 -20.26
CA ILE A 26 -36.96 23.03 -21.27
C ILE A 26 -35.59 23.22 -20.60
N SER A 27 -35.48 24.05 -19.56
CA SER A 27 -34.23 24.24 -18.82
C SER A 27 -33.81 22.98 -18.06
N THR A 28 -34.75 22.27 -17.43
CA THR A 28 -34.45 20.98 -16.77
C THR A 28 -34.09 19.89 -17.78
N ILE A 29 -34.74 19.83 -18.95
CA ILE A 29 -34.41 18.88 -20.01
C ILE A 29 -33.03 19.22 -20.59
N LEU A 30 -32.72 20.49 -20.82
CA LEU A 30 -31.41 20.92 -21.30
C LEU A 30 -30.31 20.64 -20.27
N PHE A 31 -30.59 20.85 -18.98
CA PHE A 31 -29.67 20.53 -17.89
C PHE A 31 -29.48 19.03 -17.75
N ILE A 32 -30.54 18.22 -17.84
CA ILE A 32 -30.48 16.74 -17.86
C ILE A 32 -29.72 16.26 -19.10
N LEU A 33 -29.96 16.83 -20.28
CA LEU A 33 -29.24 16.47 -21.50
C LEU A 33 -27.78 16.89 -21.45
N LEU A 34 -27.44 18.07 -20.90
CA LEU A 34 -26.06 18.52 -20.71
C LEU A 34 -25.35 17.70 -19.64
N SER A 35 -26.02 17.35 -18.54
CA SER A 35 -25.47 16.49 -17.48
C SER A 35 -25.36 15.04 -17.94
N PHE A 36 -26.28 14.52 -18.76
CA PHE A 36 -26.11 13.26 -19.48
C PHE A 36 -24.97 13.36 -20.49
N ARG A 37 -24.80 14.47 -21.21
CA ARG A 37 -23.68 14.65 -22.14
C ARG A 37 -22.36 14.67 -21.37
N THR A 38 -22.25 15.38 -20.25
CA THR A 38 -21.03 15.37 -19.42
C THR A 38 -20.81 14.03 -18.74
N SER A 39 -21.85 13.36 -18.24
CA SER A 39 -21.72 12.01 -17.65
C SER A 39 -21.38 10.96 -18.70
N VAL A 40 -21.91 11.05 -19.93
CA VAL A 40 -21.55 10.17 -21.05
C VAL A 40 -20.13 10.47 -21.54
N TYR A 41 -19.73 11.74 -21.64
CA TYR A 41 -18.33 12.10 -21.96
C TYR A 41 -17.35 11.67 -20.86
N GLN A 42 -17.76 11.70 -19.59
CA GLN A 42 -16.93 11.28 -18.46
C GLN A 42 -16.95 9.76 -18.21
N SER A 43 -17.90 9.02 -18.80
CA SER A 43 -17.97 7.55 -18.76
C SER A 43 -17.47 6.87 -20.04
N PHE A 44 -17.10 7.64 -21.07
CA PHE A 44 -16.49 7.12 -22.31
C PHE A 44 -15.02 7.50 -22.53
N GLU A 45 -14.33 8.07 -21.54
CA GLU A 45 -12.89 7.83 -21.39
C GLU A 45 -12.70 6.46 -20.73
N LEU A 46 -13.10 5.40 -21.45
CA LEU A 46 -12.29 4.19 -21.38
C LEU A 46 -10.96 4.62 -22.00
N SER A 47 -10.01 5.03 -21.17
CA SER A 47 -8.62 4.89 -21.57
C SER A 47 -8.46 3.41 -21.89
N SER A 48 -8.50 3.09 -23.18
CA SER A 48 -7.94 1.85 -23.67
C SER A 48 -6.52 1.86 -23.15
N ALA A 49 -6.27 1.24 -22.01
CA ALA A 49 -4.94 1.07 -21.48
C ALA A 49 -4.22 0.21 -22.53
N VAL A 50 -3.52 0.86 -23.45
CA VAL A 50 -2.70 0.18 -24.44
C VAL A 50 -1.53 -0.37 -23.66
N LEU A 51 -1.69 -1.59 -23.16
CA LEU A 51 -0.61 -2.36 -22.56
C LEU A 51 0.28 -2.83 -23.69
N ILE A 52 1.38 -2.09 -23.86
CA ILE A 52 2.49 -2.48 -24.72
C ILE A 52 3.25 -3.58 -23.99
N VAL A 53 3.24 -4.78 -24.55
CA VAL A 53 3.96 -5.95 -24.01
C VAL A 53 4.81 -6.56 -25.13
N ASP A 54 6.05 -6.92 -24.80
CA ASP A 54 6.93 -7.65 -25.69
C ASP A 54 6.36 -9.06 -25.97
N GLU A 55 6.40 -9.48 -27.23
CA GLU A 55 5.91 -10.80 -27.65
C GLU A 55 6.71 -11.93 -27.00
N ASP A 56 8.01 -11.75 -26.77
CA ASP A 56 8.86 -12.71 -26.08
C ASP A 56 8.45 -12.87 -24.61
N ASP A 57 8.06 -11.78 -23.95
CA ASP A 57 7.59 -11.80 -22.55
C ASP A 57 6.22 -12.49 -22.43
N LEU A 58 5.32 -12.35 -23.42
CA LEU A 58 4.05 -13.07 -23.47
C LEU A 58 4.24 -14.58 -23.67
N ASN A 59 5.18 -14.94 -24.55
CA ASN A 59 5.54 -16.32 -24.84
C ASN A 59 6.18 -17.00 -23.63
N ASP A 60 7.14 -16.32 -22.97
CA ASP A 60 7.77 -16.79 -21.73
C ASP A 60 6.73 -16.99 -20.62
N GLY A 61 5.74 -16.10 -20.51
CA GLY A 61 4.65 -16.18 -19.54
C GLY A 61 3.53 -17.16 -19.89
N LYS A 62 3.54 -17.77 -21.09
CA LYS A 62 2.43 -18.57 -21.65
C LYS A 62 1.07 -17.85 -21.63
N ILE A 63 1.08 -16.52 -21.71
CA ILE A 63 -0.13 -15.70 -21.65
C ILE A 63 -0.76 -15.68 -23.03
N LYS A 64 -1.99 -16.20 -23.17
CA LYS A 64 -2.75 -16.03 -24.40
C LYS A 64 -3.19 -14.57 -24.50
N SER A 65 -2.77 -13.90 -25.57
CA SER A 65 -3.24 -12.56 -25.94
C SER A 65 -4.77 -12.52 -25.90
N THR A 66 -5.33 -11.56 -25.17
CA THR A 66 -6.76 -11.25 -25.18
C THR A 66 -7.03 -10.07 -26.11
N PHE A 67 -8.28 -9.89 -26.54
CA PHE A 67 -8.67 -8.92 -27.58
C PHE A 67 -8.31 -7.44 -27.32
N ASN A 68 -7.84 -7.08 -26.13
CA ASN A 68 -7.41 -5.72 -25.79
C ASN A 68 -5.89 -5.54 -25.72
N LEU A 69 -5.09 -6.54 -26.08
CA LEU A 69 -3.63 -6.44 -26.09
C LEU A 69 -3.13 -6.12 -27.51
N GLN A 70 -2.62 -4.92 -27.74
CA GLN A 70 -1.84 -4.63 -28.95
C GLN A 70 -0.42 -5.14 -28.74
N VAL A 71 -0.10 -6.28 -29.37
CA VAL A 71 1.25 -6.82 -29.39
C VAL A 71 2.10 -5.92 -30.29
N LEU A 72 3.13 -5.30 -29.71
CA LEU A 72 4.15 -4.66 -30.53
C LEU A 72 4.97 -5.76 -31.18
N ARG A 73 4.80 -5.91 -32.48
CA ARG A 73 5.72 -6.71 -33.28
C ARG A 73 7.12 -6.11 -33.16
N SER A 74 8.15 -6.95 -33.24
CA SER A 74 9.55 -6.55 -33.14
C SER A 74 9.95 -5.44 -34.12
N ASP A 75 9.22 -5.29 -35.23
CA ASP A 75 9.40 -4.26 -36.25
C ASP A 75 8.83 -2.88 -35.89
N TYR A 76 7.95 -2.76 -34.87
CA TYR A 76 7.40 -1.48 -34.43
C TYR A 76 8.49 -0.52 -33.91
N PHE A 77 9.49 -1.06 -33.20
CA PHE A 77 10.66 -0.31 -32.74
C PHE A 77 11.63 0.05 -33.87
N ASN A 78 11.40 -0.44 -35.09
CA ASN A 78 12.30 -0.29 -36.22
C ASN A 78 12.02 0.99 -37.05
N THR A 79 10.99 1.77 -36.67
CA THR A 79 10.56 2.98 -37.40
C THR A 79 11.46 4.21 -37.19
N THR A 80 12.40 4.16 -36.25
CA THR A 80 13.25 5.32 -35.89
C THR A 80 14.76 5.10 -36.11
N HIS A 81 15.21 3.94 -36.64
CA HIS A 81 16.61 3.51 -36.61
C HIS A 81 17.28 3.49 -35.21
N LEU A 82 16.57 3.91 -34.15
CA LEU A 82 16.99 3.83 -32.76
C LEU A 82 16.71 2.42 -32.25
N THR A 83 17.64 1.50 -32.50
CA THR A 83 17.60 0.21 -31.83
C THR A 83 17.93 0.42 -30.35
N CYS A 84 16.95 0.26 -29.45
CA CYS A 84 17.21 0.12 -28.03
C CYS A 84 17.94 -1.21 -27.82
N ARG A 85 19.28 -1.19 -27.93
CA ARG A 85 20.11 -2.37 -27.74
C ARG A 85 20.27 -2.60 -26.25
N TYR A 86 19.45 -3.49 -25.70
CA TYR A 86 19.63 -3.95 -24.34
C TYR A 86 21.04 -4.53 -24.16
N PRO A 87 21.79 -4.10 -23.13
CA PRO A 87 23.09 -4.68 -22.86
C PRO A 87 22.89 -6.17 -22.49
N LYS A 88 23.57 -7.06 -23.21
CA LYS A 88 23.63 -8.48 -22.85
C LYS A 88 24.59 -8.64 -21.67
N LEU A 89 24.03 -8.64 -20.47
CA LEU A 89 24.79 -8.80 -19.23
C LEU A 89 24.86 -10.27 -18.83
N THR A 90 26.06 -10.72 -18.46
CA THR A 90 26.27 -12.07 -17.90
C THR A 90 26.47 -12.01 -16.39
N ILE A 91 26.03 -13.05 -15.71
CA ILE A 91 26.14 -13.18 -14.24
C ILE A 91 27.63 -13.27 -13.84
N ASP A 92 28.44 -13.92 -14.66
CA ASP A 92 29.84 -14.25 -14.46
C ASP A 92 30.82 -13.23 -15.09
N ASN A 93 30.36 -12.03 -15.45
CA ASN A 93 31.21 -11.03 -16.09
C ASN A 93 32.50 -10.74 -15.27
N PRO A 94 33.70 -11.07 -15.79
CA PRO A 94 34.94 -11.03 -15.03
C PRO A 94 35.39 -9.60 -14.69
N VAL A 95 34.93 -8.59 -15.42
CA VAL A 95 35.19 -7.18 -15.08
C VAL A 95 34.39 -6.81 -13.84
N ILE A 96 33.11 -7.16 -13.79
CA ILE A 96 32.23 -6.87 -12.64
C ILE A 96 32.69 -7.63 -11.39
N TRP A 97 33.06 -8.91 -11.53
CA TRP A 97 33.49 -9.73 -10.39
C TRP A 97 34.70 -9.17 -9.65
N LYS A 98 35.59 -8.41 -10.31
CA LYS A 98 36.71 -7.73 -9.66
C LYS A 98 36.28 -6.61 -8.71
N HIS A 99 35.08 -6.06 -8.90
CA HIS A 99 34.52 -4.98 -8.08
C HIS A 99 33.50 -5.48 -7.06
N LEU A 100 33.14 -6.76 -7.12
CA LEU A 100 32.20 -7.38 -6.18
C LEU A 100 32.99 -8.05 -5.05
N ASN A 101 32.71 -7.63 -3.82
CA ASN A 101 33.18 -8.35 -2.65
C ASN A 101 32.18 -9.48 -2.34
N PRO A 102 32.63 -10.75 -2.28
CA PRO A 102 31.76 -11.83 -1.80
C PRO A 102 31.26 -11.46 -0.40
N VAL A 103 29.93 -11.49 -0.22
CA VAL A 103 29.34 -11.31 1.11
C VAL A 103 29.81 -12.48 1.97
N LYS A 104 30.66 -12.20 2.95
CA LYS A 104 30.98 -13.20 3.97
C LYS A 104 29.69 -13.45 4.76
N PRO A 105 29.19 -14.68 4.85
CA PRO A 105 28.05 -14.99 5.70
C PRO A 105 28.49 -14.80 7.15
N LEU A 106 28.35 -13.58 7.65
CA LEU A 106 28.43 -13.28 9.06
C LEU A 106 26.98 -13.33 9.55
N PRO A 107 26.54 -14.43 10.17
CA PRO A 107 25.24 -14.40 10.84
C PRO A 107 25.26 -13.24 11.82
N PRO A 108 24.21 -12.42 11.88
CA PRO A 108 24.17 -11.37 12.87
C PRO A 108 24.29 -12.03 14.25
N THR A 109 25.19 -11.51 15.10
CA THR A 109 25.40 -12.00 16.47
C THR A 109 24.28 -11.49 17.37
N CYS A 110 23.03 -11.81 16.99
CA CYS A 110 21.86 -11.56 17.81
C CYS A 110 21.79 -12.59 18.93
N GLU A 111 21.24 -12.18 20.06
CA GLU A 111 20.89 -13.14 21.10
C GLU A 111 19.78 -14.05 20.54
N ILE A 112 19.97 -15.37 20.63
CA ILE A 112 19.03 -16.37 20.08
C ILE A 112 17.91 -16.68 21.11
N THR A 113 17.81 -15.91 22.19
CA THR A 113 16.77 -16.13 23.20
C THR A 113 15.40 -15.86 22.58
N ARG A 114 14.48 -16.83 22.73
CA ARG A 114 13.11 -16.67 22.25
C ARG A 114 12.43 -15.53 23.01
N ASN A 115 11.72 -14.70 22.28
CA ASN A 115 10.86 -13.67 22.85
C ASN A 115 9.84 -14.28 23.82
N TRP A 116 9.55 -13.59 24.93
CA TRP A 116 8.51 -14.03 25.86
C TRP A 116 7.12 -13.87 25.26
N VAL A 117 6.98 -12.88 24.38
CA VAL A 117 5.74 -12.50 23.73
C VAL A 117 5.83 -12.72 22.23
N TYR A 118 4.76 -13.18 21.61
CA TYR A 118 4.60 -13.20 20.16
C TYR A 118 3.17 -12.83 19.78
N VAL A 119 2.97 -12.49 18.51
CA VAL A 119 1.63 -12.27 17.95
C VAL A 119 1.22 -13.52 17.19
N LYS A 120 -0.02 -13.97 17.41
CA LYS A 120 -0.61 -15.06 16.65
C LYS A 120 -1.90 -14.57 15.98
N ASN A 121 -1.99 -14.83 14.68
CA ASN A 121 -3.21 -14.64 13.91
C ASN A 121 -4.14 -15.84 14.15
N GLU A 122 -5.33 -15.58 14.68
CA GLU A 122 -6.36 -16.59 14.91
C GLU A 122 -7.61 -16.29 14.12
N SER A 123 -8.14 -17.30 13.43
CA SER A 123 -9.42 -17.23 12.72
C SER A 123 -10.54 -17.41 13.73
N SER A 124 -10.98 -16.35 14.40
CA SER A 124 -11.86 -16.48 15.57
C SER A 124 -13.32 -16.09 15.33
N ILE A 125 -13.75 -15.89 14.09
CA ILE A 125 -15.19 -15.75 13.79
C ILE A 125 -15.57 -16.72 12.67
N GLU A 126 -16.02 -17.91 13.08
CA GLU A 126 -16.45 -19.03 12.23
C GLU A 126 -17.49 -18.62 11.17
N PHE A 127 -18.25 -17.56 11.45
CA PHE A 127 -19.28 -17.00 10.56
C PHE A 127 -18.80 -15.89 9.61
N LEU A 128 -17.58 -15.35 9.77
CA LEU A 128 -17.08 -14.22 8.98
C LEU A 128 -15.71 -14.44 8.31
N TYR A 129 -15.02 -15.57 8.56
CA TYR A 129 -13.65 -15.81 8.08
C TYR A 129 -12.70 -14.63 8.35
N VAL A 130 -12.80 -14.08 9.56
CA VAL A 130 -11.99 -12.94 10.01
C VAL A 130 -10.81 -13.46 10.81
N THR A 131 -9.62 -13.01 10.42
CA THR A 131 -8.38 -13.21 11.17
C THR A 131 -8.20 -12.08 12.18
N VAL A 132 -8.03 -12.43 13.46
CA VAL A 132 -7.75 -11.49 14.54
C VAL A 132 -6.34 -11.75 15.06
N GLY A 133 -5.51 -10.71 15.10
CA GLY A 133 -4.24 -10.78 15.81
C GLY A 133 -4.48 -10.87 17.32
N THR A 134 -3.80 -11.80 17.98
CA THR A 134 -3.87 -11.99 19.44
C THR A 134 -2.48 -11.90 20.05
N PHE A 135 -2.41 -11.31 21.23
CA PHE A 135 -1.24 -11.31 22.10
C PHE A 135 -1.01 -12.72 22.66
N ARG A 136 0.22 -13.20 22.64
CA ARG A 136 0.57 -14.53 23.17
C ARG A 136 1.81 -14.53 24.04
N LEU A 137 1.77 -15.32 25.11
CA LEU A 137 2.94 -15.68 25.90
C LEU A 137 3.50 -17.02 25.41
N THR A 138 4.82 -17.15 25.38
CA THR A 138 5.48 -18.41 25.05
C THR A 138 5.45 -19.36 26.24
N GLU A 139 5.19 -20.64 25.98
CA GLU A 139 5.21 -21.68 27.01
C GLU A 139 6.60 -21.78 27.65
N GLU A 140 7.65 -21.58 26.86
CA GLU A 140 9.04 -21.55 27.34
C GLU A 140 9.27 -20.43 28.35
N ALA A 141 8.69 -19.24 28.13
CA ALA A 141 8.81 -18.14 29.08
C ALA A 141 8.03 -18.43 30.37
N LEU A 142 6.80 -18.94 30.27
CA LEU A 142 6.00 -19.33 31.44
C LEU A 142 6.69 -20.42 32.28
N ASN A 143 7.28 -21.42 31.62
CA ASN A 143 8.02 -22.49 32.31
C ASN A 143 9.30 -21.99 32.96
N ARG A 144 10.00 -21.04 32.35
CA ARG A 144 11.30 -20.55 32.81
C ARG A 144 11.20 -19.45 33.86
N TYR A 145 10.23 -18.55 33.72
CA TYR A 145 10.09 -17.34 34.52
C TYR A 145 8.85 -17.36 35.41
N GLY A 146 8.10 -18.46 35.45
CA GLY A 146 6.89 -18.61 36.26
C GLY A 146 5.73 -17.76 35.76
N PRO A 147 4.78 -17.35 36.64
CA PRO A 147 3.70 -16.45 36.27
C PRO A 147 4.25 -15.12 35.75
N ILE A 148 3.82 -14.73 34.55
CA ILE A 148 4.26 -13.50 33.87
C ILE A 148 3.11 -12.50 33.88
N SER A 149 3.38 -11.27 34.31
CA SER A 149 2.47 -10.13 34.22
C SER A 149 3.00 -9.11 33.22
N CYS A 150 2.17 -8.67 32.29
CA CYS A 150 2.56 -7.76 31.22
C CYS A 150 1.76 -6.44 31.25
N ALA A 151 2.40 -5.40 30.72
CA ALA A 151 1.81 -4.12 30.36
C ALA A 151 2.04 -3.86 28.86
N TYR A 152 0.99 -3.44 28.18
CA TYR A 152 0.95 -3.16 26.75
C TYR A 152 0.87 -1.64 26.53
N TYR A 153 1.71 -1.13 25.63
CA TYR A 153 1.80 0.28 25.30
C TYR A 153 1.61 0.44 23.78
N PRO A 154 0.42 0.89 23.31
CA PRO A 154 0.19 1.12 21.89
C PRO A 154 1.23 2.09 21.32
N ILE A 155 1.73 1.86 20.11
CA ILE A 155 2.58 2.83 19.42
C ILE A 155 1.70 3.67 18.51
N ILE A 156 1.66 4.97 18.79
CA ILE A 156 0.78 5.93 18.13
C ILE A 156 1.63 6.80 17.20
N ARG A 157 1.17 6.98 15.97
CA ARG A 157 1.74 7.94 15.01
C ARG A 157 1.44 9.36 15.49
N SER A 158 2.41 10.26 15.41
CA SER A 158 2.18 11.69 15.64
C SER A 158 1.28 12.31 14.57
N LYS A 159 1.16 13.64 14.58
CA LYS A 159 0.36 14.40 13.61
C LYS A 159 0.78 14.16 12.15
N ASP A 160 2.00 13.71 11.92
CA ASP A 160 2.59 13.45 10.62
C ASP A 160 3.51 12.22 10.65
N ASP A 161 4.19 11.97 9.54
CA ASP A 161 5.16 10.88 9.38
C ASP A 161 6.43 11.01 10.23
N PHE A 162 6.63 12.11 10.95
CA PHE A 162 7.92 12.44 11.54
C PHE A 162 8.05 12.08 13.02
N GLY A 163 6.97 11.65 13.68
CA GLY A 163 6.99 11.30 15.10
C GLY A 163 6.13 10.09 15.47
N THR A 164 6.47 9.49 16.61
CA THR A 164 5.75 8.38 17.23
C THR A 164 5.80 8.52 18.75
N THR A 165 4.73 8.16 19.43
CA THR A 165 4.63 8.18 20.91
C THR A 165 4.03 6.88 21.43
N GLU A 166 4.24 6.58 22.71
CA GLU A 166 3.46 5.54 23.39
C GLU A 166 2.08 6.09 23.76
N GLY A 167 1.05 5.26 23.62
CA GLY A 167 -0.28 5.50 24.13
C GLY A 167 -0.42 5.10 25.59
N ASP A 168 -1.67 5.09 26.06
CA ASP A 168 -1.98 4.74 27.44
C ASP A 168 -1.57 3.31 27.79
N ARG A 169 -1.09 3.13 29.02
CA ARG A 169 -0.69 1.83 29.56
C ARG A 169 -1.91 0.93 29.74
N ILE A 170 -1.90 -0.24 29.11
CA ILE A 170 -2.93 -1.28 29.24
C ILE A 170 -2.36 -2.42 30.07
N SER A 171 -2.98 -2.72 31.21
CA SER A 171 -2.55 -3.77 32.14
C SER A 171 -3.68 -4.15 33.11
N PRO A 172 -3.82 -5.43 33.50
CA PRO A 172 -3.03 -6.58 33.02
C PRO A 172 -3.33 -6.92 31.55
N VAL A 173 -2.42 -7.67 30.92
CA VAL A 173 -2.58 -8.18 29.55
C VAL A 173 -2.52 -9.70 29.66
N ASP A 174 -3.61 -10.35 29.31
CA ASP A 174 -3.75 -11.80 29.39
C ASP A 174 -3.34 -12.48 28.07
N ASP A 175 -2.92 -13.74 28.17
CA ASP A 175 -2.70 -14.58 26.99
C ASP A 175 -3.98 -14.66 26.15
N LYS A 176 -3.83 -14.62 24.82
CA LYS A 176 -4.92 -14.62 23.82
C LYS A 176 -5.77 -13.35 23.77
N MET A 177 -5.42 -12.29 24.51
CA MET A 177 -6.10 -11.01 24.37
C MET A 177 -6.00 -10.49 22.92
N PRO A 178 -7.11 -10.04 22.29
CA PRO A 178 -7.07 -9.43 20.97
C PRO A 178 -6.16 -8.19 20.96
N LEU A 179 -5.44 -7.98 19.86
CA LEU A 179 -4.62 -6.78 19.72
C LEU A 179 -5.50 -5.52 19.66
N VAL A 180 -5.09 -4.50 20.42
CA VAL A 180 -5.75 -3.19 20.46
C VAL A 180 -5.12 -2.19 19.48
N SER A 181 -3.84 -2.37 19.14
CA SER A 181 -3.13 -1.63 18.09
C SER A 181 -2.27 -2.58 17.25
N ASP A 182 -1.98 -2.17 16.01
CA ASP A 182 -1.10 -2.94 15.11
C ASP A 182 0.32 -3.03 15.67
N PHE A 183 0.77 -1.98 16.36
CA PHE A 183 2.13 -1.88 16.87
C PHE A 183 2.08 -1.53 18.35
N PHE A 184 2.94 -2.16 19.14
CA PHE A 184 2.96 -1.97 20.58
C PHE A 184 4.30 -2.33 21.18
N ARG A 185 4.69 -1.63 22.24
CA ARG A 185 5.72 -2.10 23.16
C ARG A 185 5.05 -2.90 24.27
N VAL A 186 5.65 -4.02 24.65
CA VAL A 186 5.27 -4.76 25.84
C VAL A 186 6.37 -4.64 26.89
N HIS A 187 5.97 -4.59 28.16
CA HIS A 187 6.87 -4.82 29.28
C HIS A 187 6.27 -5.90 30.19
N CYS A 188 7.01 -6.99 30.39
CA CYS A 188 6.58 -8.12 31.19
C CYS A 188 7.53 -8.35 32.37
N GLN A 189 6.98 -8.82 33.48
CA GLN A 189 7.70 -9.18 34.69
C GLN A 189 7.36 -10.63 35.06
N GLY A 190 8.41 -11.44 35.25
CA GLY A 190 8.30 -12.81 35.76
C GLY A 190 8.82 -12.91 37.20
N GLN A 191 9.02 -14.13 37.68
CA GLN A 191 9.62 -14.41 38.97
C GLN A 191 11.08 -13.92 39.04
N HIS A 192 11.58 -13.79 40.28
CA HIS A 192 12.96 -13.40 40.57
C HIS A 192 13.39 -12.08 39.92
N ASN A 193 12.48 -11.11 39.81
CA ASN A 193 12.70 -9.81 39.15
C ASN A 193 13.22 -9.91 37.71
N THR A 194 12.90 -11.01 37.01
CA THR A 194 13.19 -11.11 35.58
C THR A 194 12.21 -10.24 34.80
N SER A 195 12.73 -9.51 33.82
CA SER A 195 11.94 -8.59 33.01
C SER A 195 12.19 -8.77 31.53
N TYR A 196 11.15 -8.55 30.74
CA TYR A 196 11.20 -8.55 29.28
C TYR A 196 10.59 -7.25 28.77
N SER A 197 11.22 -6.65 27.77
CA SER A 197 10.67 -5.48 27.09
C SER A 197 11.03 -5.53 25.63
N ASN A 198 10.03 -5.54 24.75
CA ASN A 198 10.24 -5.58 23.32
C ASN A 198 9.08 -4.88 22.58
N VAL A 199 9.27 -4.57 21.31
CA VAL A 199 8.27 -4.03 20.41
C VAL A 199 7.78 -5.13 19.48
N HIS A 200 6.47 -5.18 19.31
CA HIS A 200 5.82 -6.16 18.46
C HIS A 200 4.95 -5.46 17.41
N MET A 201 4.80 -6.16 16.30
CA MET A 201 3.91 -5.81 15.20
C MET A 201 2.92 -6.96 15.00
N GLY A 202 1.68 -6.59 14.75
CA GLY A 202 0.58 -7.47 14.42
C GLY A 202 -0.50 -6.69 13.66
N ILE A 203 -1.61 -7.35 13.38
CA ILE A 203 -2.77 -6.73 12.75
C ILE A 203 -3.91 -6.74 13.77
N ARG A 204 -4.32 -5.55 14.23
CA ARG A 204 -5.51 -5.44 15.07
C ARG A 204 -6.74 -5.73 14.22
N PHE A 205 -7.76 -6.29 14.86
CA PHE A 205 -9.06 -6.38 14.21
C PHE A 205 -9.68 -4.98 14.11
N ASP A 206 -10.11 -4.61 12.90
CA ASP A 206 -10.89 -3.40 12.67
C ASP A 206 -12.18 -3.76 11.92
N PRO A 207 -13.35 -3.74 12.59
CA PRO A 207 -14.60 -4.11 11.94
C PRO A 207 -14.94 -3.20 10.76
N THR A 208 -14.48 -1.94 10.74
CA THR A 208 -14.78 -1.01 9.65
C THR A 208 -14.09 -1.42 8.34
N LEU A 209 -12.87 -2.01 8.43
CA LEU A 209 -12.14 -2.53 7.28
C LEU A 209 -12.83 -3.77 6.70
N HIS A 210 -13.31 -4.67 7.57
CA HIS A 210 -14.02 -5.87 7.12
C HIS A 210 -15.41 -5.55 6.54
N LEU A 211 -16.09 -4.54 7.07
CA LEU A 211 -17.35 -4.04 6.52
C LEU A 211 -17.16 -3.36 5.15
N ARG A 212 -15.98 -2.81 4.86
CA ARG A 212 -15.69 -2.18 3.55
C ARG A 212 -15.89 -3.15 2.39
N ARG A 213 -15.46 -4.41 2.55
CA ARG A 213 -15.66 -5.46 1.54
C ARG A 213 -17.13 -5.78 1.29
N ILE A 214 -17.99 -5.63 2.31
CA ILE A 214 -19.43 -5.84 2.18
C ILE A 214 -20.07 -4.65 1.45
N LYS A 215 -19.66 -3.42 1.79
CA LYS A 215 -20.18 -2.19 1.17
C LYS A 215 -19.74 -2.04 -0.29
N ASN A 216 -18.48 -2.38 -0.56
CA ASN A 216 -17.87 -2.33 -1.88
C ASN A 216 -17.46 -3.75 -2.29
N PRO A 217 -18.42 -4.62 -2.65
CA PRO A 217 -18.11 -5.97 -3.07
C PRO A 217 -17.25 -5.93 -4.33
N ILE A 218 -16.21 -6.75 -4.36
CA ILE A 218 -15.39 -6.95 -5.54
C ILE A 218 -16.31 -7.36 -6.69
N VAL A 219 -16.24 -6.62 -7.80
CA VAL A 219 -17.04 -6.91 -9.00
C VAL A 219 -16.75 -8.36 -9.42
N LYS A 220 -17.80 -9.14 -9.71
CA LYS A 220 -17.67 -10.58 -10.01
C LYS A 220 -16.74 -10.91 -11.19
N THR A 221 -16.48 -9.93 -12.06
CA THR A 221 -15.55 -10.05 -13.18
C THR A 221 -14.08 -9.86 -12.79
N HIS A 222 -13.80 -9.30 -11.62
CA HIS A 222 -12.44 -9.12 -11.12
C HIS A 222 -11.88 -10.45 -10.59
N LEU A 223 -10.57 -10.64 -10.75
CA LEU A 223 -9.87 -11.85 -10.31
C LEU A 223 -9.88 -12.03 -8.78
N GLY A 224 -10.05 -10.95 -8.01
CA GLY A 224 -10.16 -10.98 -6.55
C GLY A 224 -8.90 -11.45 -5.82
N TYR A 225 -7.73 -11.40 -6.47
CA TYR A 225 -6.46 -11.80 -5.87
C TYR A 225 -5.95 -10.81 -4.83
N ASN A 226 -5.31 -11.32 -3.79
CA ASN A 226 -4.43 -10.53 -2.94
C ASN A 226 -3.15 -10.19 -3.70
N ILE A 227 -2.61 -8.99 -3.50
CA ILE A 227 -1.40 -8.51 -4.18
C ILE A 227 -0.35 -8.20 -3.12
N LEU A 228 0.83 -8.78 -3.28
CA LEU A 228 2.01 -8.49 -2.48
C LEU A 228 3.07 -7.84 -3.38
N MET A 229 3.41 -6.59 -3.09
CA MET A 229 4.58 -5.93 -3.65
C MET A 229 5.71 -6.02 -2.62
N PHE A 230 6.82 -6.64 -3.00
CA PHE A 230 8.00 -6.81 -2.14
C PHE A 230 9.25 -6.39 -2.91
N GLY A 231 10.03 -5.49 -2.35
CA GLY A 231 11.18 -4.88 -3.01
C GLY A 231 12.39 -4.76 -2.08
N PHE A 232 13.57 -4.58 -2.68
CA PHE A 232 14.82 -4.32 -1.99
C PHE A 232 15.43 -3.02 -2.50
N ASP A 233 15.83 -2.14 -1.58
CA ASP A 233 16.61 -0.95 -1.90
C ASP A 233 18.11 -1.23 -1.70
N SER A 234 19.02 -1.02 -2.65
CA SER A 234 18.86 -0.84 -4.10
C SER A 234 19.53 -2.02 -4.79
N VAL A 235 18.79 -2.82 -5.56
CA VAL A 235 19.35 -4.01 -6.24
C VAL A 235 19.04 -4.03 -7.73
N SER A 236 20.05 -4.32 -8.55
CA SER A 236 19.87 -4.64 -9.97
C SER A 236 19.46 -6.11 -10.15
N ARG A 237 18.82 -6.44 -11.28
CA ARG A 237 18.52 -7.83 -11.66
C ARG A 237 19.76 -8.73 -11.59
N MET A 238 20.90 -8.24 -12.09
CA MET A 238 22.15 -9.02 -12.09
C MET A 238 22.71 -9.21 -10.68
N THR A 239 22.63 -8.18 -9.83
CA THR A 239 23.04 -8.28 -8.42
C THR A 239 22.16 -9.29 -7.67
N PHE A 240 20.85 -9.24 -7.86
CA PHE A 240 19.91 -10.20 -7.26
C PHE A 240 20.25 -11.64 -7.65
N MET A 241 20.49 -11.91 -8.94
CA MET A 241 20.85 -13.23 -9.42
C MET A 241 22.20 -13.72 -8.88
N ARG A 242 23.19 -12.82 -8.69
CA ARG A 242 24.52 -13.17 -8.16
C ARG A 242 24.50 -13.49 -6.66
N PHE A 243 23.84 -12.66 -5.86
CA PHE A 243 23.90 -12.74 -4.40
C PHE A 243 22.75 -13.49 -3.76
N LEU A 244 21.62 -13.66 -4.46
CA LEU A 244 20.47 -14.44 -4.00
C LEU A 244 20.12 -15.58 -4.98
N PRO A 245 21.07 -16.42 -5.40
CA PRO A 245 20.83 -17.44 -6.43
C PRO A 245 19.81 -18.50 -6.01
N LYS A 246 19.76 -18.83 -4.71
CA LYS A 246 18.75 -19.75 -4.14
C LYS A 246 17.35 -19.15 -4.23
N THR A 247 17.20 -17.89 -3.84
CA THR A 247 15.92 -17.15 -3.92
C THR A 247 15.47 -17.01 -5.36
N TYR A 248 16.37 -16.63 -6.27
CA TYR A 248 16.06 -16.57 -7.69
C TYR A 248 15.62 -17.92 -8.25
N SER A 249 16.35 -19.01 -7.97
CA SER A 249 15.97 -20.36 -8.41
C SER A 249 14.60 -20.77 -7.86
N PHE A 250 14.30 -20.46 -6.60
CA PHE A 250 12.99 -20.74 -5.99
C PHE A 250 11.86 -19.98 -6.69
N LEU A 251 12.04 -18.68 -6.91
CA LEU A 251 11.06 -17.85 -7.62
C LEU A 251 10.73 -18.43 -9.00
N ILE A 252 11.74 -18.82 -9.78
CA ILE A 252 11.52 -19.29 -11.15
C ILE A 252 10.99 -20.72 -11.20
N LYS A 253 11.61 -21.64 -10.45
CA LYS A 253 11.34 -23.08 -10.59
C LYS A 253 10.14 -23.54 -9.77
N GLU A 254 10.00 -23.00 -8.56
CA GLU A 254 8.97 -23.45 -7.61
C GLU A 254 7.73 -22.58 -7.69
N LEU A 255 7.89 -21.25 -7.76
CA LEU A 255 6.75 -20.32 -7.83
C LEU A 255 6.33 -19.98 -9.26
N GLY A 256 7.09 -20.38 -10.28
CA GLY A 256 6.79 -20.08 -11.69
C GLY A 256 6.79 -18.58 -12.00
N ALA A 257 7.60 -17.79 -11.30
CA ALA A 257 7.66 -16.35 -11.48
C ALA A 257 8.18 -15.97 -12.87
N ILE A 258 7.58 -14.93 -13.46
CA ILE A 258 7.97 -14.37 -14.75
C ILE A 258 9.01 -13.27 -14.52
N VAL A 259 10.13 -13.32 -15.23
CA VAL A 259 11.17 -12.29 -15.18
C VAL A 259 10.97 -11.30 -16.31
N MET A 260 10.55 -10.08 -15.98
CA MET A 260 10.48 -8.98 -16.94
C MET A 260 11.90 -8.53 -17.30
N LYS A 261 12.45 -9.03 -18.42
CA LYS A 261 13.84 -8.78 -18.81
C LYS A 261 14.07 -7.35 -19.33
N GLY A 262 13.02 -6.72 -19.86
CA GLY A 262 13.02 -5.33 -20.33
C GLY A 262 12.64 -4.29 -19.27
N TYR A 263 12.29 -4.71 -18.04
CA TYR A 263 11.92 -3.78 -16.98
C TYR A 263 13.09 -2.85 -16.62
N ASN A 264 12.81 -1.55 -16.53
CA ASN A 264 13.79 -0.53 -16.19
C ASN A 264 13.19 0.54 -15.29
N ILE A 265 14.04 1.21 -14.52
CA ILE A 265 13.66 2.36 -13.70
C ILE A 265 13.51 3.58 -14.59
N VAL A 266 12.58 4.46 -14.22
CA VAL A 266 12.33 5.75 -14.88
C VAL A 266 13.17 6.90 -14.32
N GLY A 267 13.99 6.62 -13.30
CA GLY A 267 14.84 7.60 -12.63
C GLY A 267 15.73 6.97 -11.57
N ASP A 268 16.80 7.68 -11.20
CA ASP A 268 17.97 7.15 -10.48
C ASP A 268 17.80 7.01 -8.95
N GLY A 269 16.65 7.41 -8.40
CA GLY A 269 16.39 7.35 -6.96
C GLY A 269 15.14 6.55 -6.62
N THR A 270 15.07 6.00 -5.41
CA THR A 270 13.92 5.22 -4.91
C THR A 270 12.57 5.92 -5.13
N PRO A 271 12.40 7.24 -4.85
CA PRO A 271 11.15 7.92 -5.16
C PRO A 271 10.86 7.97 -6.66
N ALA A 272 11.86 8.24 -7.49
CA ALA A 272 11.68 8.31 -8.94
C ALA A 272 11.33 6.93 -9.51
N ALA A 273 11.87 5.84 -8.96
CA ALA A 273 11.53 4.49 -9.36
C ALA A 273 10.12 4.05 -8.88
N LEU A 274 9.75 4.36 -7.64
CA LEU A 274 8.48 3.90 -7.05
C LEU A 274 7.27 4.77 -7.40
N LEU A 275 7.44 6.07 -7.63
CA LEU A 275 6.31 6.96 -7.93
C LEU A 275 5.53 6.50 -9.16
N PRO A 276 6.14 6.18 -10.32
CA PRO A 276 5.36 5.71 -11.47
C PRO A 276 4.70 4.36 -11.24
N ILE A 277 5.31 3.47 -10.47
CA ILE A 277 4.71 2.17 -10.12
C ILE A 277 3.44 2.39 -9.29
N LEU A 278 3.49 3.33 -8.35
CA LEU A 278 2.43 3.53 -7.35
C LEU A 278 1.41 4.60 -7.73
N THR A 279 1.70 5.45 -8.70
CA THR A 279 0.83 6.57 -9.11
C THR A 279 0.56 6.63 -10.61
N GLY A 280 1.31 5.89 -11.42
CA GLY A 280 1.28 6.01 -12.88
C GLY A 280 1.95 7.29 -13.41
N GLN A 281 2.57 8.11 -12.55
CA GLN A 281 3.15 9.40 -12.91
C GLN A 281 4.60 9.52 -12.43
N THR A 282 5.43 10.17 -13.24
CA THR A 282 6.79 10.58 -12.87
C THR A 282 6.77 11.65 -11.79
N GLU A 283 7.90 11.80 -11.10
CA GLU A 283 8.01 12.83 -10.06
C GLU A 283 7.78 14.25 -10.61
N GLN A 284 8.16 14.50 -11.86
CA GLN A 284 7.99 15.80 -12.51
C GLN A 284 6.54 16.13 -12.86
N GLU A 285 5.70 15.11 -13.06
CA GLU A 285 4.27 15.26 -13.35
C GLU A 285 3.45 15.47 -12.07
N LEU A 286 3.99 15.07 -10.93
CA LEU A 286 3.36 15.19 -9.62
C LEU A 286 3.56 16.58 -9.01
N PRO A 287 2.66 17.00 -8.10
CA PRO A 287 2.85 18.25 -7.35
C PRO A 287 4.21 18.29 -6.63
N GLU A 288 4.86 19.45 -6.64
CA GLU A 288 6.12 19.66 -5.94
C GLU A 288 5.95 19.27 -4.46
N SER A 289 6.75 18.31 -4.01
CA SER A 289 6.70 17.78 -2.64
C SER A 289 8.08 17.67 -2.01
N ARG A 290 9.13 18.13 -2.69
CA ARG A 290 10.51 18.06 -2.19
C ARG A 290 10.69 19.05 -1.05
N ARG A 291 11.37 18.59 -0.01
CA ARG A 291 11.73 19.42 1.14
C ARG A 291 12.60 20.59 0.71
N GLY A 292 12.37 21.75 1.31
CA GLY A 292 13.11 22.98 1.00
C GLY A 292 12.72 23.66 -0.32
N ARG A 293 11.71 23.16 -1.06
CA ARG A 293 11.19 23.84 -2.25
C ARG A 293 9.99 24.72 -1.91
N THR A 294 9.94 25.90 -2.54
CA THR A 294 8.82 26.84 -2.42
C THR A 294 7.54 26.19 -2.92
N GLY A 295 6.46 26.30 -2.14
CA GLY A 295 5.16 25.73 -2.50
C GLY A 295 5.06 24.20 -2.34
N ALA A 296 6.08 23.54 -1.78
CA ALA A 296 6.06 22.09 -1.63
C ALA A 296 4.94 21.60 -0.70
N VAL A 297 4.14 20.64 -1.19
CA VAL A 297 3.03 20.00 -0.48
C VAL A 297 3.41 18.60 0.01
N THR A 298 2.60 18.05 0.92
CA THR A 298 2.72 16.64 1.32
C THR A 298 2.27 15.71 0.20
N VAL A 299 2.68 14.45 0.24
CA VAL A 299 2.42 13.51 -0.85
C VAL A 299 1.01 12.89 -0.80
N ASP A 300 0.17 13.28 0.17
CA ASP A 300 -1.20 12.79 0.34
C ASP A 300 -2.08 12.98 -0.90
N LYS A 301 -1.81 14.03 -1.69
CA LYS A 301 -2.59 14.39 -2.89
C LYS A 301 -2.21 13.63 -4.15
N PHE A 302 -1.21 12.76 -4.10
CA PHE A 302 -0.80 12.02 -5.28
C PHE A 302 -1.86 10.95 -5.63
N PRO A 303 -1.98 10.55 -6.91
CA PRO A 303 -2.99 9.59 -7.36
C PRO A 303 -2.56 8.16 -7.03
N TRP A 304 -2.45 7.85 -5.74
CA TRP A 304 -1.93 6.58 -5.26
C TRP A 304 -2.82 5.39 -5.62
N ILE A 305 -2.20 4.31 -6.07
CA ILE A 305 -2.88 3.06 -6.45
C ILE A 305 -3.61 2.41 -5.26
N TRP A 306 -3.11 2.58 -4.04
CA TRP A 306 -3.79 2.05 -2.86
C TRP A 306 -5.14 2.71 -2.59
N ASN A 307 -5.37 3.95 -3.03
CA ASN A 307 -6.69 4.57 -2.94
C ASN A 307 -7.68 3.83 -3.85
N GLN A 308 -7.27 3.49 -5.08
CA GLN A 308 -8.08 2.68 -5.99
C GLN A 308 -8.35 1.28 -5.41
N PHE A 309 -7.36 0.65 -4.79
CA PHE A 309 -7.56 -0.62 -4.09
C PHE A 309 -8.57 -0.50 -2.94
N LYS A 310 -8.47 0.54 -2.10
CA LYS A 310 -9.42 0.82 -1.02
C LYS A 310 -10.84 0.99 -1.55
N ASP A 311 -11.01 1.75 -2.64
CA ASP A 311 -12.32 1.96 -3.29
C ASP A 311 -12.93 0.64 -3.79
N ASN A 312 -12.07 -0.29 -4.25
CA ASN A 312 -12.44 -1.64 -4.68
C ASN A 312 -12.53 -2.66 -3.52
N GLY A 313 -12.59 -2.20 -2.27
CA GLY A 313 -12.85 -3.06 -1.11
C GLY A 313 -11.63 -3.81 -0.56
N TYR A 314 -10.42 -3.50 -1.03
CA TYR A 314 -9.19 -4.06 -0.49
C TYR A 314 -8.81 -3.44 0.86
N VAL A 315 -8.16 -4.25 1.69
CA VAL A 315 -7.41 -3.81 2.86
C VAL A 315 -5.96 -3.62 2.42
N THR A 316 -5.40 -2.44 2.70
CA THR A 316 -4.10 -2.03 2.18
C THR A 316 -3.05 -1.92 3.27
N GLN A 317 -1.82 -2.29 2.96
CA GLN A 317 -0.67 -2.24 3.87
C GLN A 317 0.56 -1.69 3.15
N TRP A 318 1.38 -0.92 3.88
CA TRP A 318 2.66 -0.40 3.42
C TRP A 318 3.63 -0.38 4.60
N ALA A 319 4.81 -0.97 4.40
CA ALA A 319 5.86 -1.03 5.40
C ALA A 319 7.21 -0.94 4.69
N GLU A 320 8.16 -0.27 5.34
CA GLU A 320 9.52 -0.03 4.86
C GLU A 320 10.40 0.00 6.11
N ASP A 321 11.65 -0.46 6.05
CA ASP A 321 12.63 -0.27 7.10
C ASP A 321 13.41 1.05 6.89
N MET A 322 14.51 1.26 7.62
CA MET A 322 15.41 2.41 7.46
C MET A 322 14.69 3.77 7.48
N GLN A 323 13.92 4.02 8.53
CA GLN A 323 12.99 5.14 8.63
C GLN A 323 13.63 6.53 8.62
N SER A 324 14.95 6.61 8.81
CA SER A 324 15.74 7.83 8.63
C SER A 324 15.85 8.26 7.17
N VAL A 325 15.82 7.31 6.24
CA VAL A 325 15.96 7.50 4.79
C VAL A 325 14.75 7.01 3.98
N GLY A 326 13.60 6.83 4.64
CA GLY A 326 12.38 6.31 4.01
C GLY A 326 11.97 7.03 2.74
N THR A 327 11.45 6.26 1.77
CA THR A 327 11.23 6.66 0.38
C THR A 327 10.57 8.03 0.24
N PHE A 328 9.44 8.25 0.93
CA PHE A 328 8.64 9.47 0.78
C PHE A 328 8.93 10.53 1.84
N GLN A 329 9.87 10.29 2.74
CA GLN A 329 10.09 11.16 3.91
C GLN A 329 11.50 11.73 4.00
N TYR A 330 12.47 11.12 3.33
CA TYR A 330 13.83 11.64 3.26
C TYR A 330 13.89 12.95 2.48
N ARG A 331 13.54 12.88 1.18
CA ARG A 331 13.60 14.01 0.25
C ARG A 331 12.26 14.71 0.05
N LEU A 332 11.15 13.99 0.22
CA LEU A 332 9.79 14.54 0.09
C LEU A 332 9.21 14.87 1.47
N ARG A 333 8.08 15.59 1.48
CA ARG A 333 7.42 16.06 2.71
C ARG A 333 6.69 14.98 3.50
N GLY A 334 6.68 13.73 3.04
CA GLY A 334 5.95 12.62 3.67
C GLY A 334 4.44 12.77 3.59
N PHE A 335 3.76 11.89 4.30
CA PHE A 335 2.31 11.90 4.45
C PHE A 335 1.89 12.68 5.69
N LEU A 336 0.78 13.39 5.58
CA LEU A 336 0.08 13.96 6.72
C LEU A 336 -0.83 12.91 7.35
N ASP A 337 -1.62 12.20 6.54
CA ASP A 337 -2.53 11.14 6.96
C ASP A 337 -1.97 9.76 6.63
N PRO A 338 -2.29 8.69 7.40
CA PRO A 338 -1.85 7.34 7.05
C PRO A 338 -2.33 6.93 5.64
N PRO A 339 -1.44 6.60 4.70
CA PRO A 339 -1.82 6.37 3.30
C PRO A 339 -2.61 5.08 3.08
N VAL A 340 -2.41 4.10 3.96
CA VAL A 340 -2.93 2.72 3.88
C VAL A 340 -3.60 2.35 5.20
N ASP A 341 -4.36 1.26 5.21
CA ASP A 341 -5.09 0.82 6.42
C ASP A 341 -4.13 0.34 7.53
N HIS A 342 -3.11 -0.42 7.15
CA HIS A 342 -2.03 -0.87 8.04
C HIS A 342 -0.72 -0.21 7.62
N PHE A 343 -0.36 0.91 8.26
CA PHE A 343 0.83 1.68 7.90
C PHE A 343 1.99 1.34 8.84
N GLY A 344 2.98 0.59 8.39
CA GLY A 344 4.09 0.05 9.20
C GLY A 344 5.09 1.08 9.74
N ARG A 345 5.07 2.30 9.21
CA ARG A 345 6.02 3.36 9.58
C ARG A 345 6.15 3.62 11.08
N PRO A 346 5.06 3.71 11.88
CA PRO A 346 5.17 3.94 13.32
C PRO A 346 5.95 2.84 14.04
N PHE A 347 5.80 1.58 13.63
CA PHE A 347 6.59 0.47 14.18
C PHE A 347 8.08 0.69 13.93
N TYR A 348 8.50 0.80 12.67
CA TYR A 348 9.92 0.91 12.34
C TYR A 348 10.53 2.18 12.93
N ARG A 349 9.80 3.31 12.97
CA ARG A 349 10.27 4.56 13.59
C ARG A 349 10.56 4.36 15.08
N TYR A 350 9.61 3.76 15.78
CA TYR A 350 9.71 3.52 17.21
C TYR A 350 10.79 2.47 17.55
N ALA A 351 10.83 1.39 16.77
CA ALA A 351 11.78 0.29 16.87
C ALA A 351 13.21 0.73 16.60
N GLU A 352 13.48 1.37 15.47
CA GLU A 352 14.83 1.77 15.04
C GLU A 352 15.40 2.89 15.91
N SER A 353 14.56 3.79 16.46
CA SER A 353 15.02 4.79 17.44
C SER A 353 15.47 4.18 18.78
N ARG A 354 15.17 2.89 19.01
CA ARG A 354 15.56 2.11 20.19
C ARG A 354 16.48 0.96 19.87
N ALA A 355 16.84 0.77 18.59
CA ALA A 355 17.75 -0.28 18.21
C ALA A 355 19.10 -0.05 18.90
N THR A 356 19.63 -1.12 19.49
CA THR A 356 20.96 -1.08 20.09
C THR A 356 22.04 -1.04 19.01
N SER A 357 23.30 -0.82 19.39
CA SER A 357 24.44 -0.70 18.47
C SER A 357 24.76 -1.97 17.65
N ARG A 358 24.02 -3.08 17.82
CA ARG A 358 24.21 -4.31 17.04
C ARG A 358 23.43 -4.24 15.72
N PRO A 359 24.12 -4.18 14.57
CA PRO A 359 23.46 -4.15 13.27
C PRO A 359 22.60 -5.40 13.08
N LEU A 360 21.43 -5.24 12.47
CA LEU A 360 20.52 -6.33 12.07
C LEU A 360 19.90 -7.14 13.22
N CYS A 361 20.05 -6.69 14.47
CA CYS A 361 19.40 -7.29 15.62
C CYS A 361 18.32 -6.36 16.15
N PHE A 362 17.09 -6.84 16.12
CA PHE A 362 15.96 -6.16 16.72
C PHE A 362 15.18 -7.14 17.59
N GLY A 363 15.00 -6.77 18.86
CA GLY A 363 14.24 -7.54 19.82
C GLY A 363 14.95 -7.73 21.14
#